data_AF-A0AAN8J933-F1
#
_entry.id   AF-A0AAN8J933-F1
#
_cell.length_a   1.000
_cell.length_b   1.000
_cell.length_c   1.000
_cell.angle_alpha   90.00
_cell.angle_beta   90.00
_cell.angle_gamma   90.00
#
_symmetry.space_group_name_H-M   'P 1'
#
loop_
_entity.id
_entity.type
_entity.pdbx_description
1 polymer ?
#
loop_
_entity_poly.entity_id
_entity_poly.type
_entity_poly.pdbx_seq_one_letter_code
_entity_poly.pdbx_strand_id
1 'polypeptide(L)'
;MFVSVSSCHLQLDVLWIVNHELMLVPVALVETNRSLGSGNKSVLGDILTSDVDCPEWIDLNGRFSSLVIDGQARVLSIGKPANAISFGDLADAFTNSIYRSGTTYDRVDVVFDRYRDESIKSQTRQRRSQTTGPIRHVGGRDVPLPHSWTNFIALPGNKADLARYLSEELLENAPHDKEVVVAGGFADEKEVKFHKSTVNLD
;
A
#
# COMPACT_ATOMS: atom_id res chain seq x y z
N MET A 1 -7.00 70.26 23.57
CA MET A 1 -7.03 69.56 22.26
C MET A 1 -7.03 68.07 22.56
N PHE A 2 -8.21 67.47 22.59
CA PHE A 2 -8.39 66.05 22.90
C PHE A 2 -8.09 65.25 21.64
N VAL A 3 -7.06 64.41 21.69
CA VAL A 3 -6.85 63.37 20.70
C VAL A 3 -7.60 62.14 21.19
N SER A 4 -8.77 61.90 20.60
CA SER A 4 -9.52 60.67 20.76
C SER A 4 -8.80 59.56 20.00
N VAL A 5 -8.15 58.65 20.72
CA VAL A 5 -7.76 57.35 20.17
C VAL A 5 -8.92 56.41 20.41
N SER A 6 -9.71 56.16 19.36
CA SER A 6 -10.82 55.22 19.40
C SER A 6 -10.27 53.83 19.74
N SER A 7 -10.68 53.34 20.90
CA SER A 7 -10.22 52.09 21.47
C SER A 7 -10.91 50.91 20.78
N CYS A 8 -10.24 50.29 19.81
CA CYS A 8 -10.58 48.93 19.39
C CYS A 8 -9.94 47.94 20.38
N HIS A 9 -10.50 47.83 21.58
CA HIS A 9 -10.15 46.73 22.47
C HIS A 9 -10.75 45.45 21.88
N LEU A 10 -9.91 44.59 21.30
CA LEU A 10 -10.28 43.20 21.10
C LEU A 10 -10.46 42.59 22.49
N GLN A 11 -11.70 42.53 22.99
CA GLN A 11 -12.02 41.78 24.21
C GLN A 11 -11.80 40.30 23.89
N LEU A 12 -10.60 39.82 24.19
CA LEU A 12 -10.28 38.40 24.14
C LEU A 12 -10.84 37.74 25.40
N ASP A 13 -11.85 36.90 25.22
CA ASP A 13 -12.34 36.03 26.28
C ASP A 13 -11.27 34.98 26.59
N VAL A 14 -10.51 35.22 27.66
CA VAL A 14 -9.46 34.32 28.11
C VAL A 14 -10.02 32.94 28.41
N LEU A 15 -11.25 32.84 28.92
CA LEU A 15 -11.89 31.56 29.24
C LEU A 15 -12.15 30.72 27.99
N TRP A 16 -12.56 31.38 26.90
CA TRP A 16 -12.73 30.74 25.60
C TRP A 16 -11.40 30.26 25.01
N ILE A 17 -10.32 31.05 25.20
CA ILE A 17 -8.98 30.71 24.72
C ILE A 17 -8.45 29.44 25.41
N VAL A 18 -8.60 29.30 26.74
CA VAL A 18 -8.14 28.08 27.44
C VAL A 18 -8.95 26.82 27.12
N ASN A 19 -10.14 26.95 26.51
CA ASN A 19 -10.91 25.79 26.02
C ASN A 19 -10.36 25.22 24.70
N HIS A 20 -9.38 25.87 24.08
CA HIS A 20 -8.75 25.42 22.84
C HIS A 20 -7.28 25.08 23.11
N GLU A 21 -6.73 24.10 22.39
CA GLU A 21 -5.30 23.80 22.46
C GLU A 21 -4.50 25.02 21.97
N LEU A 22 -3.78 25.67 22.88
CA LEU A 22 -2.93 26.85 22.59
C LEU A 22 -1.54 26.48 22.07
N MET A 23 -1.31 25.19 21.85
CA MET A 23 -0.08 24.69 21.28
C MET A 23 -0.15 24.75 19.76
N LEU A 24 1.01 24.96 19.12
CA LEU A 24 1.12 24.98 17.65
C LEU A 24 0.63 23.67 16.99
N VAL A 25 0.54 22.59 17.76
CA VAL A 25 0.12 21.24 17.34
C VAL A 25 -0.61 20.56 18.51
N PRO A 26 -1.66 19.76 18.26
CA PRO A 26 -2.38 19.03 19.30
C PRO A 26 -1.49 18.12 20.16
N VAL A 27 -1.61 18.21 21.48
CA VAL A 27 -0.78 17.42 22.42
C VAL A 27 -1.07 15.93 22.27
N ALA A 28 -2.32 15.59 21.95
CA ALA A 28 -2.73 14.21 21.69
C ALA A 28 -1.98 13.55 20.51
N LEU A 29 -1.35 14.34 19.63
CA LEU A 29 -0.69 13.86 18.42
C LEU A 29 0.83 14.00 18.46
N VAL A 30 1.44 14.44 19.57
CA VAL A 30 2.84 14.88 19.60
C VAL A 30 3.60 14.27 20.78
N GLU A 31 4.78 13.72 20.50
CA GLU A 31 5.73 13.23 21.51
C GLU A 31 6.40 14.39 22.28
N THR A 32 7.03 14.10 23.41
CA THR A 32 7.75 15.09 24.24
C THR A 32 8.87 15.82 23.50
N ASN A 33 9.39 15.25 22.41
CA ASN A 33 10.37 15.86 21.51
C ASN A 33 9.74 16.81 20.44
N ARG A 34 8.44 17.10 20.54
CA ARG A 34 7.66 17.91 19.57
C ARG A 34 7.51 17.28 18.18
N SER A 35 7.81 16.00 18.03
CA SER A 35 7.51 15.26 16.80
C SER A 35 6.10 14.67 16.86
N LEU A 36 5.45 14.49 15.71
CA LEU A 36 4.18 13.78 15.65
C LEU A 36 4.36 12.35 16.15
N GLY A 37 3.55 11.93 17.13
CA GLY A 37 3.55 10.58 17.66
C GLY A 37 3.22 9.58 16.57
N SER A 38 4.10 8.59 16.36
CA SER A 38 3.85 7.55 15.37
C SER A 38 2.83 6.54 15.92
N GLY A 39 1.55 6.74 15.63
CA GLY A 39 0.55 5.71 15.92
C GLY A 39 0.86 4.42 15.13
N ASN A 40 0.86 3.27 15.79
CA ASN A 40 1.00 2.00 15.10
C ASN A 40 -0.35 1.58 14.54
N LYS A 41 -0.52 1.71 13.21
CA LYS A 41 -1.77 1.36 12.51
C LYS A 41 -2.20 -0.08 12.72
N SER A 42 -1.29 -1.01 13.04
CA SER A 42 -1.65 -2.42 13.25
C SER A 42 -2.59 -2.59 14.45
N VAL A 43 -2.44 -1.76 15.48
CA VAL A 43 -3.28 -1.81 16.69
C VAL A 43 -4.74 -1.51 16.37
N LEU A 44 -5.00 -0.64 15.39
CA LEU A 44 -6.37 -0.39 14.92
C LEU A 44 -6.99 -1.62 14.26
N GLY A 45 -6.20 -2.44 13.58
CA GLY A 45 -6.68 -3.70 13.01
C GLY A 45 -7.20 -4.61 14.13
N ASP A 46 -6.37 -4.85 15.14
CA ASP A 46 -6.71 -5.71 16.29
C ASP A 46 -7.98 -5.21 17.00
N ILE A 47 -8.11 -3.89 17.22
CA ILE A 47 -9.30 -3.26 17.82
C ILE A 47 -10.54 -3.42 16.94
N LEU A 48 -10.41 -3.23 15.63
CA LEU A 48 -11.55 -3.34 14.72
C LEU A 48 -12.03 -4.79 14.55
N THR A 49 -11.14 -5.77 14.75
CA THR A 49 -11.47 -7.19 14.63
C THR A 49 -11.80 -7.86 15.96
N SER A 50 -11.59 -7.20 17.10
CA SER A 50 -11.72 -7.85 18.42
C SER A 50 -13.12 -8.39 18.71
N ASP A 51 -14.13 -7.75 18.14
CA ASP A 51 -15.55 -8.11 18.33
C ASP A 51 -16.22 -8.57 17.01
N VAL A 52 -15.43 -8.91 15.99
CA VAL A 52 -15.94 -9.38 14.70
C VAL A 52 -15.57 -10.85 14.53
N ASP A 53 -16.59 -11.72 14.54
CA ASP A 53 -16.43 -13.11 14.09
C ASP A 53 -16.24 -13.12 12.57
N CYS A 54 -14.98 -13.12 12.14
CA CYS A 54 -14.61 -13.36 10.76
C CYS A 54 -14.61 -14.88 10.51
N PRO A 55 -15.55 -15.43 9.72
CA PRO A 55 -15.55 -16.86 9.42
C PRO A 55 -14.27 -17.23 8.65
N GLU A 56 -13.70 -18.40 8.97
CA GLU A 56 -12.48 -18.91 8.33
C GLU A 56 -12.66 -19.10 6.80
N TRP A 57 -13.89 -19.36 6.38
CA TRP A 57 -14.28 -19.49 4.98
C TRP A 57 -15.68 -18.90 4.77
N ILE A 58 -15.91 -18.32 3.60
CA ILE A 58 -17.22 -17.79 3.19
C ILE A 58 -17.85 -18.79 2.22
N ASP A 59 -19.03 -19.30 2.54
CA ASP A 59 -19.81 -20.12 1.59
C ASP A 59 -20.35 -19.23 0.47
N LEU A 60 -19.84 -19.41 -0.73
CA LEU A 60 -20.20 -18.60 -1.88
C LEU A 60 -21.55 -18.98 -2.47
N ASN A 61 -22.09 -20.18 -2.20
CA ASN A 61 -23.43 -20.62 -2.67
C ASN A 61 -23.72 -20.31 -4.17
N GLY A 62 -22.71 -20.42 -5.05
CA GLY A 62 -22.83 -20.10 -6.48
C GLY A 62 -22.98 -18.61 -6.81
N ARG A 63 -22.70 -17.72 -5.86
CA ARG A 63 -22.65 -16.26 -6.08
C ARG A 63 -21.28 -15.85 -6.59
N PHE A 64 -21.27 -14.91 -7.53
CA PHE A 64 -20.04 -14.29 -8.00
C PHE A 64 -19.28 -13.65 -6.84
N SER A 65 -18.02 -14.01 -6.72
CA SER A 65 -17.16 -13.68 -5.59
C SER A 65 -15.83 -13.08 -6.05
N SER A 66 -15.36 -12.10 -5.31
CA SER A 66 -14.12 -11.38 -5.61
C SER A 66 -13.19 -11.36 -4.41
N LEU A 67 -11.93 -11.72 -4.63
CA LEU A 67 -10.86 -11.57 -3.66
C LEU A 67 -10.03 -10.33 -3.99
N VAL A 68 -9.93 -9.39 -3.06
CA VAL A 68 -9.09 -8.18 -3.20
C VAL A 68 -7.82 -8.34 -2.38
N ILE A 69 -6.66 -8.17 -3.01
CA ILE A 69 -5.34 -8.36 -2.39
C ILE A 69 -4.53 -7.08 -2.51
N ASP A 70 -3.97 -6.64 -1.38
CA ASP A 70 -2.89 -5.65 -1.36
C ASP A 70 -1.60 -6.31 -1.88
N GLY A 71 -1.24 -5.99 -3.13
CA GLY A 71 -0.07 -6.53 -3.80
C GLY A 71 1.24 -6.15 -3.11
N GLN A 72 1.32 -4.94 -2.53
CA GLN A 72 2.54 -4.49 -1.85
C GLN A 72 2.75 -5.25 -0.53
N ALA A 73 1.68 -5.47 0.24
CA ALA A 73 1.71 -6.29 1.43
C ALA A 73 2.04 -7.76 1.10
N ARG A 74 1.52 -8.27 -0.02
CA ARG A 74 1.83 -9.63 -0.48
C ARG A 74 3.31 -9.80 -0.85
N VAL A 75 3.90 -8.83 -1.57
CA VAL A 75 5.35 -8.84 -1.84
C VAL A 75 6.17 -8.86 -0.55
N LEU A 76 5.78 -8.07 0.45
CA LEU A 76 6.51 -7.99 1.71
C LEU A 76 6.38 -9.28 2.55
N SER A 77 5.22 -9.93 2.53
CA SER A 77 5.01 -11.19 3.26
C SER A 77 5.74 -12.38 2.62
N ILE A 78 5.87 -12.42 1.29
CA ILE A 78 6.67 -13.43 0.59
C ILE A 78 8.17 -13.18 0.80
N GLY A 79 8.59 -11.90 0.82
CA GLY A 79 9.98 -11.53 0.97
C GLY A 79 10.85 -12.01 -0.20
N LYS A 80 12.06 -12.48 0.10
CA LYS A 80 12.95 -13.15 -0.87
C LYS A 80 12.84 -14.67 -0.64
N PRO A 81 12.22 -15.44 -1.54
CA PRO A 81 12.16 -16.89 -1.40
C PRO A 81 13.57 -17.51 -1.36
N ALA A 82 13.77 -18.53 -0.53
CA ALA A 82 15.10 -19.10 -0.27
C ALA A 82 15.79 -19.67 -1.51
N ASN A 83 15.00 -20.19 -2.44
CA ASN A 83 15.43 -20.80 -3.71
C ASN A 83 15.30 -19.87 -4.91
N ALA A 84 14.86 -18.62 -4.74
CA ALA A 84 14.74 -17.68 -5.84
C ALA A 84 16.10 -17.05 -6.16
N ILE A 85 16.54 -17.21 -7.41
CA ILE A 85 17.80 -16.69 -7.93
C ILE A 85 17.52 -15.43 -8.78
N SER A 86 16.40 -15.42 -9.49
CA SER A 86 16.01 -14.42 -10.47
C SER A 86 14.67 -13.75 -10.15
N PHE A 87 14.37 -12.63 -10.80
CA PHE A 87 13.04 -12.01 -10.72
C PHE A 87 11.95 -12.90 -11.33
N GLY A 88 12.28 -13.81 -12.23
CA GLY A 88 11.38 -14.86 -12.72
C GLY A 88 10.95 -15.80 -11.60
N ASP A 89 11.90 -16.32 -10.82
CA ASP A 89 11.59 -17.21 -9.69
C ASP A 89 10.72 -16.51 -8.63
N LEU A 90 10.98 -15.22 -8.41
CA LEU A 90 10.15 -14.40 -7.52
C LEU A 90 8.74 -14.21 -8.09
N ALA A 91 8.61 -13.93 -9.38
CA ALA A 91 7.33 -13.78 -10.06
C ALA A 91 6.51 -15.07 -9.96
N ASP A 92 7.14 -16.23 -10.17
CA ASP A 92 6.49 -17.53 -10.03
C ASP A 92 6.00 -17.75 -8.59
N ALA A 93 6.84 -17.47 -7.59
CA ALA A 93 6.42 -17.58 -6.18
C ALA A 93 5.25 -16.63 -5.86
N PHE A 94 5.28 -15.40 -6.40
CA PHE A 94 4.26 -14.38 -6.18
C PHE A 94 2.93 -14.74 -6.85
N THR A 95 2.93 -15.02 -8.15
CA THR A 95 1.73 -15.38 -8.94
C THR A 95 1.08 -16.64 -8.38
N ASN A 96 1.85 -17.70 -8.11
CA ASN A 96 1.34 -18.91 -7.47
C ASN A 96 0.69 -18.62 -6.12
N SER A 97 1.28 -17.75 -5.32
CA SER A 97 0.71 -17.35 -4.03
C SER A 97 -0.61 -16.61 -4.20
N ILE A 98 -0.73 -15.71 -5.17
CA ILE A 98 -1.97 -14.98 -5.48
C ILE A 98 -3.08 -15.95 -5.92
N TYR A 99 -2.83 -16.79 -6.93
CA TYR A 99 -3.87 -17.66 -7.47
C TYR A 99 -4.28 -18.78 -6.53
N ARG A 100 -3.34 -19.29 -5.69
CA ARG A 100 -3.70 -20.23 -4.62
C ARG A 100 -4.69 -19.61 -3.64
N SER A 101 -4.50 -18.35 -3.25
CA SER A 101 -5.48 -17.64 -2.42
C SER A 101 -6.80 -17.37 -3.15
N GLY A 102 -6.75 -17.17 -4.46
CA GLY A 102 -7.92 -16.95 -5.32
C GLY A 102 -8.64 -18.23 -5.80
N THR A 103 -8.23 -19.42 -5.38
CA THR A 103 -8.71 -20.69 -5.96
C THR A 103 -10.24 -20.80 -5.95
N THR A 104 -10.87 -20.43 -4.84
CA THR A 104 -12.33 -20.52 -4.66
C THR A 104 -13.10 -19.31 -5.19
N TYR A 105 -12.41 -18.27 -5.68
CA TYR A 105 -13.03 -17.03 -6.11
C TYR A 105 -13.10 -16.93 -7.63
N ASP A 106 -14.18 -16.34 -8.15
CA ASP A 106 -14.37 -16.13 -9.58
C ASP A 106 -13.47 -15.02 -10.11
N ARG A 107 -13.20 -14.04 -9.26
CA ARG A 107 -12.41 -12.85 -9.57
C ARG A 107 -11.33 -12.57 -8.53
N VAL A 108 -10.15 -12.18 -9.00
CA VAL A 108 -9.03 -11.76 -8.15
C VAL A 108 -8.56 -10.36 -8.55
N ASP A 109 -8.66 -9.43 -7.61
CA ASP A 109 -8.23 -8.03 -7.78
C ASP A 109 -6.93 -7.82 -7.00
N VAL A 110 -5.84 -7.53 -7.71
CA VAL A 110 -4.55 -7.21 -7.09
C VAL A 110 -4.26 -5.72 -7.25
N VAL A 111 -4.11 -5.02 -6.13
CA VAL A 111 -3.88 -3.57 -6.11
C VAL A 111 -2.52 -3.28 -5.49
N PHE A 112 -1.66 -2.60 -6.24
CA PHE A 112 -0.35 -2.14 -5.75
C PHE A 112 -0.40 -0.71 -5.23
N ASP A 113 0.43 -0.44 -4.23
CA ASP A 113 0.64 0.89 -3.67
C ASP A 113 1.27 1.85 -4.69
N ARG A 114 0.80 3.10 -4.70
CA ARG A 114 1.45 4.21 -5.42
C ARG A 114 2.31 5.06 -4.50
N TYR A 115 3.51 5.36 -5.00
CA TYR A 115 4.47 6.24 -4.35
C TYR A 115 4.41 7.63 -4.97
N ARG A 116 3.50 8.49 -4.49
CA ARG A 116 3.44 9.91 -4.86
C ARG A 116 4.37 10.74 -3.96
N ASP A 117 5.27 11.50 -4.57
CA ASP A 117 6.22 12.37 -3.87
C ASP A 117 5.52 13.55 -3.17
N GLU A 118 4.43 14.05 -3.76
CA GLU A 118 3.63 15.15 -3.21
C GLU A 118 2.67 14.71 -2.08
N SER A 119 2.64 13.42 -1.73
CA SER A 119 1.76 12.96 -0.65
C SER A 119 2.28 13.39 0.73
N ILE A 120 1.38 13.68 1.68
CA ILE A 120 1.73 13.92 3.09
C ILE A 120 2.56 12.76 3.68
N LYS A 121 2.39 11.54 3.13
CA LYS A 121 3.13 10.34 3.52
C LYS A 121 4.56 10.29 2.96
N SER A 122 4.97 11.17 2.05
CA SER A 122 6.30 11.16 1.46
C SER A 122 7.39 11.42 2.50
N GLN A 123 7.19 12.37 3.42
CA GLN A 123 8.11 12.62 4.53
C GLN A 123 8.23 11.41 5.47
N THR A 124 7.12 10.73 5.79
CA THR A 124 7.17 9.50 6.61
C THR A 124 7.90 8.38 5.87
N ARG A 125 7.72 8.26 4.55
CA ARG A 125 8.44 7.29 3.71
C ARG A 125 9.93 7.60 3.67
N GLN A 126 10.30 8.87 3.50
CA GLN A 126 11.70 9.33 3.51
C GLN A 126 12.40 8.99 4.83
N ARG A 127 11.72 9.14 5.97
CA ARG A 127 12.24 8.72 7.28
C ARG A 127 12.46 7.21 7.40
N ARG A 128 11.65 6.40 6.71
CA ARG A 128 11.78 4.93 6.67
C ARG A 128 12.86 4.47 5.69
N SER A 129 13.08 5.21 4.61
CA SER A 129 14.13 4.97 3.63
C SER A 129 15.36 5.82 3.94
N GLN A 130 16.10 5.47 5.00
CA GLN A 130 17.42 6.09 5.29
C GLN A 130 18.54 5.61 4.34
N THR A 131 18.20 4.83 3.31
CA THR A 131 19.15 4.14 2.46
C THR A 131 19.28 4.84 1.11
N THR A 132 20.45 5.38 0.80
CA THR A 132 20.87 5.81 -0.53
C THR A 132 21.46 4.62 -1.28
N GLY A 133 20.62 3.83 -1.92
CA GLY A 133 21.02 2.72 -2.78
C GLY A 133 20.73 3.00 -4.26
N PRO A 134 21.38 2.30 -5.20
CA PRO A 134 21.05 2.43 -6.62
C PRO A 134 19.63 1.92 -6.88
N ILE A 135 18.88 2.67 -7.68
CA ILE A 135 17.65 2.17 -8.29
C ILE A 135 18.06 1.04 -9.25
N ARG A 136 17.53 -0.16 -9.04
CA ARG A 136 17.79 -1.33 -9.88
C ARG A 136 16.57 -1.58 -10.73
N HIS A 137 16.77 -1.55 -12.04
CA HIS A 137 15.73 -1.88 -12.99
C HIS A 137 15.44 -3.39 -12.97
N VAL A 138 14.17 -3.76 -12.89
CA VAL A 138 13.67 -5.12 -13.09
C VAL A 138 13.48 -5.32 -14.59
N GLY A 139 14.58 -5.66 -15.27
CA GLY A 139 14.65 -5.76 -16.73
C GLY A 139 14.11 -7.06 -17.33
N GLY A 140 13.47 -7.93 -16.53
CA GLY A 140 12.86 -9.19 -16.99
C GLY A 140 13.18 -10.39 -16.10
N ARG A 141 12.65 -11.56 -16.50
CA ARG A 141 12.69 -12.81 -15.72
C ARG A 141 14.10 -13.27 -15.37
N ASP A 142 15.06 -13.16 -16.29
CA ASP A 142 16.44 -13.65 -16.10
C ASP A 142 17.31 -12.76 -15.20
N VAL A 143 16.81 -11.57 -14.81
CA VAL A 143 17.59 -10.64 -14.00
C VAL A 143 17.78 -11.21 -12.59
N PRO A 144 19.03 -11.29 -12.07
CA PRO A 144 19.28 -11.83 -10.74
C PRO A 144 18.65 -10.97 -9.64
N LEU A 145 18.14 -11.64 -8.60
CA LEU A 145 17.63 -10.95 -7.42
C LEU A 145 18.76 -10.20 -6.69
N PRO A 146 18.44 -9.05 -6.06
CA PRO A 146 19.40 -8.31 -5.28
C PRO A 146 19.92 -9.15 -4.09
N HIS A 147 21.21 -8.97 -3.79
CA HIS A 147 21.82 -9.58 -2.61
C HIS A 147 21.16 -9.08 -1.31
N SER A 148 20.90 -7.78 -1.20
CA SER A 148 20.16 -7.19 -0.09
C SER A 148 18.73 -6.87 -0.51
N TRP A 149 17.79 -7.77 -0.17
CA TRP A 149 16.37 -7.58 -0.43
C TRP A 149 15.79 -6.40 0.33
N THR A 150 16.15 -6.25 1.61
CA THR A 150 15.67 -5.17 2.48
C THR A 150 16.01 -3.79 1.92
N ASN A 151 17.24 -3.60 1.42
CA ASN A 151 17.63 -2.32 0.84
C ASN A 151 16.97 -2.09 -0.52
N PHE A 152 16.80 -3.15 -1.32
CA PHE A 152 16.11 -3.06 -2.60
C PHE A 152 14.65 -2.61 -2.40
N ILE A 153 13.91 -3.29 -1.52
CA ILE A 153 12.51 -2.99 -1.28
C ILE A 153 12.33 -1.68 -0.51
N ALA A 154 13.33 -1.14 0.19
CA ALA A 154 13.20 0.15 0.87
C ALA A 154 13.04 1.35 -0.10
N LEU A 155 13.51 1.21 -1.34
CA LEU A 155 13.54 2.29 -2.33
C LEU A 155 12.21 2.39 -3.11
N PRO A 156 11.51 3.54 -3.10
CA PRO A 156 10.25 3.71 -3.82
C PRO A 156 10.32 3.37 -5.32
N GLY A 157 11.40 3.78 -5.99
CA GLY A 157 11.61 3.48 -7.42
C GLY A 157 11.68 1.98 -7.71
N ASN A 158 12.40 1.22 -6.87
CA ASN A 158 12.48 -0.25 -7.00
C ASN A 158 11.13 -0.92 -6.74
N LYS A 159 10.38 -0.43 -5.76
CA LYS A 159 9.03 -0.94 -5.48
C LYS A 159 8.08 -0.69 -6.65
N ALA A 160 8.13 0.49 -7.25
CA ALA A 160 7.29 0.83 -8.40
C ALA A 160 7.65 -0.04 -9.61
N ASP A 161 8.94 -0.23 -9.89
CA ASP A 161 9.38 -1.06 -11.01
C ASP A 161 9.06 -2.55 -10.78
N LEU A 162 9.23 -3.04 -9.55
CA LEU A 162 8.81 -4.39 -9.17
C LEU A 162 7.27 -4.56 -9.29
N ALA A 163 6.49 -3.58 -8.85
CA ALA A 163 5.03 -3.61 -8.95
C ALA A 163 4.57 -3.67 -10.41
N ARG A 164 5.22 -2.91 -11.29
CA ARG A 164 4.96 -2.95 -12.74
C ARG A 164 5.24 -4.34 -13.31
N TYR A 165 6.45 -4.86 -13.07
CA TYR A 165 6.85 -6.18 -13.53
C TYR A 165 5.91 -7.29 -13.04
N LEU A 166 5.59 -7.31 -11.74
CA LEU A 166 4.65 -8.32 -11.18
C LEU A 166 3.22 -8.15 -11.70
N SER A 167 2.82 -6.93 -12.08
CA SER A 167 1.50 -6.70 -12.68
C SER A 167 1.41 -7.27 -14.09
N GLU A 168 2.49 -7.19 -14.86
CA GLU A 168 2.60 -7.82 -16.19
C GLU A 168 2.56 -9.35 -16.04
N GLU A 169 3.38 -9.92 -15.15
CA GLU A 169 3.43 -11.35 -14.86
C GLU A 169 2.09 -11.94 -14.38
N LEU A 170 1.31 -11.19 -13.60
CA LEU A 170 -0.04 -11.58 -13.16
C LEU A 170 -1.08 -11.62 -14.30
N LEU A 171 -0.86 -10.89 -15.39
CA LEU A 171 -1.79 -10.90 -16.51
C LEU A 171 -1.41 -11.97 -17.53
N GLU A 172 -0.11 -12.19 -17.71
CA GLU A 172 0.43 -13.23 -18.60
C GLU A 172 0.15 -14.64 -18.07
N ASN A 173 0.20 -14.84 -16.75
CA ASN A 173 -0.01 -16.15 -16.12
C ASN A 173 -1.42 -16.31 -15.51
N ALA A 174 -2.38 -15.48 -15.92
CA ALA A 174 -3.74 -15.53 -15.41
C ALA A 174 -4.43 -16.88 -15.76
N PRO A 175 -5.08 -17.54 -14.78
CA PRO A 175 -5.84 -18.77 -15.04
C PRO A 175 -7.00 -18.52 -16.01
N HIS A 176 -7.23 -19.47 -16.92
CA HIS A 176 -8.29 -19.37 -17.93
C HIS A 176 -9.71 -19.43 -17.36
N ASP A 177 -9.90 -19.85 -16.11
CA ASP A 177 -11.21 -19.92 -15.46
C ASP A 177 -11.52 -18.69 -14.60
N LYS A 178 -10.64 -17.68 -14.57
CA LYS A 178 -10.76 -16.55 -13.63
C LYS A 178 -10.71 -15.19 -14.31
N GLU A 179 -11.44 -14.23 -13.74
CA GLU A 179 -11.25 -12.81 -14.02
C GLU A 179 -10.12 -12.29 -13.11
N VAL A 180 -9.04 -11.78 -13.71
CA VAL A 180 -7.93 -11.19 -12.95
C VAL A 180 -7.86 -9.71 -13.27
N VAL A 181 -7.96 -8.85 -12.26
CA VAL A 181 -7.83 -7.41 -12.40
C VAL A 181 -6.60 -6.93 -11.64
N VAL A 182 -5.78 -6.13 -12.30
CA VAL A 182 -4.57 -5.56 -11.69
C VAL A 182 -4.60 -4.04 -11.82
N ALA A 183 -4.27 -3.35 -10.72
CA ALA A 183 -4.28 -1.89 -10.65
C ALA A 183 -3.10 -1.35 -9.84
N GLY A 184 -2.73 -0.09 -10.09
CA GLY A 184 -1.71 0.63 -9.32
C GLY A 184 -0.26 0.24 -9.61
N GLY A 185 -0.02 -0.81 -10.39
CA GLY A 185 1.33 -1.25 -10.77
C GLY A 185 1.91 -0.61 -12.04
N PHE A 186 1.08 -0.07 -12.94
CA PHE A 186 1.51 0.33 -14.30
C PHE A 186 2.18 1.71 -14.38
N ALA A 187 2.44 2.23 -15.58
CA ALA A 187 3.01 3.56 -15.72
C ALA A 187 1.97 4.64 -15.43
N ASP A 188 0.77 4.53 -16.02
CA ASP A 188 -0.35 5.41 -15.69
C ASP A 188 -1.03 4.96 -14.39
N GLU A 189 -1.32 5.91 -13.52
CA GLU A 189 -1.96 5.68 -12.23
C GLU A 189 -3.40 5.19 -12.35
N LYS A 190 -4.12 5.64 -13.36
CA LYS A 190 -5.52 5.24 -13.57
C LYS A 190 -5.63 3.96 -14.40
N GLU A 191 -4.50 3.44 -14.86
CA GLU A 191 -4.46 2.25 -15.66
C GLU A 191 -4.84 1.04 -14.81
N VAL A 192 -5.89 0.38 -15.28
CA VAL A 192 -6.38 -0.89 -14.77
C VAL A 192 -6.38 -1.84 -15.95
N LYS A 193 -5.74 -2.99 -15.79
CA LYS A 193 -5.75 -4.05 -16.79
C LYS A 193 -6.45 -5.26 -16.23
N PHE A 194 -7.10 -5.99 -17.10
CA PHE A 194 -7.77 -7.22 -16.73
C PHE A 194 -7.49 -8.32 -17.74
N HIS A 195 -7.38 -9.55 -17.24
CA HIS A 195 -7.45 -10.76 -18.01
C HIS A 195 -8.87 -11.32 -17.87
N LYS A 196 -9.52 -11.59 -18.99
CA LYS A 196 -10.79 -12.31 -19.04
C LYS A 196 -10.72 -13.33 -20.16
N SER A 197 -10.94 -14.59 -19.81
CA SER A 197 -10.95 -15.67 -20.78
C SER A 197 -12.21 -15.60 -21.62
N THR A 198 -12.05 -15.58 -22.93
CA THR A 198 -13.15 -15.75 -23.87
C THR A 198 -13.54 -17.22 -23.87
N VAL A 199 -14.59 -17.59 -23.14
CA VAL A 199 -15.22 -18.90 -23.33
C VAL A 199 -15.94 -18.82 -24.68
N ASN A 200 -15.37 -19.41 -25.73
CA ASN A 200 -16.13 -19.71 -26.94
C ASN A 200 -17.16 -20.77 -26.56
N LEU A 201 -18.44 -20.41 -26.69
CA LEU A 201 -19.54 -21.36 -26.62
C LEU A 201 -19.62 -22.03 -28.01
N ASP A 202 -19.08 -23.24 -28.11
CA ASP A 202 -19.38 -24.17 -29.22
C ASP A 202 -20.73 -24.87 -29.00
#